data_AF-A0A9P6FMJ7-F1
#
_entry.id   AF-A0A9P6FMJ7-F1
#
_cell.length_a   1.000
_cell.length_b   1.000
_cell.length_c   1.000
_cell.angle_alpha   90.00
_cell.angle_beta   90.00
_cell.angle_gamma   90.00
#
_symmetry.space_group_name_H-M   'P 1'
#
loop_
_entity.id
_entity.type
_entity.pdbx_description
1 polymer ?
#
loop_
_entity_poly.entity_id
_entity_poly.type
_entity_poly.pdbx_seq_one_letter_code
_entity_poly.pdbx_strand_id
1 'polypeptide(L)'
;VDSWACNIHTEEKRKFVELLQAIAASRDVRVTFVGGDVHIGGAGRLFSTNSTDALRDPYHMTQIVSSAIVNGPPPGAVVKALHKSAKTYALNDFTSEEMTEIFNQDVTGEELEHKMLLNRRNWCEVRELSGIELEFTIRVENPDHVGTKKYPILVHRLEVSEREP
;
A
#
# COMPACT_ATOMS: atom_id res chain seq x y z
N VAL A 1 18.41 -6.56 -12.51
CA VAL A 1 17.28 -5.64 -12.24
C VAL A 1 16.72 -6.04 -10.89
N ASP A 2 16.59 -5.08 -9.99
CA ASP A 2 16.21 -5.22 -8.57
C ASP A 2 14.75 -4.84 -8.29
N SER A 3 14.05 -4.26 -9.29
CA SER A 3 12.66 -3.81 -9.15
C SER A 3 11.68 -4.96 -8.85
N TRP A 4 10.80 -4.74 -7.87
CA TRP A 4 9.69 -5.61 -7.48
C TRP A 4 8.74 -5.99 -8.63
N ALA A 5 8.61 -5.13 -9.63
CA ALA A 5 7.74 -5.35 -10.80
C ALA A 5 8.45 -6.07 -11.96
N CYS A 6 9.70 -6.49 -11.79
CA CYS A 6 10.45 -7.18 -12.83
C CYS A 6 9.94 -8.63 -13.01
N ASN A 7 9.71 -9.04 -14.26
CA ASN A 7 9.25 -10.39 -14.60
C ASN A 7 10.15 -11.52 -14.09
N ILE A 8 11.44 -11.25 -13.88
CA ILE A 8 12.41 -12.23 -13.36
C ILE A 8 12.05 -12.63 -11.91
N HIS A 9 11.45 -11.73 -11.14
CA HIS A 9 11.11 -11.92 -9.73
C HIS A 9 9.68 -12.39 -9.51
N THR A 10 8.89 -12.60 -10.58
CA THR A 10 7.46 -12.94 -10.48
C THR A 10 7.23 -14.21 -9.64
N GLU A 11 7.98 -15.27 -9.89
CA GLU A 11 7.82 -16.53 -9.15
C GLU A 11 8.27 -16.42 -7.69
N GLU A 12 9.35 -15.66 -7.42
CA GLU A 12 9.83 -15.44 -6.05
C GLU A 12 8.82 -14.59 -5.26
N LYS A 13 8.34 -13.49 -5.84
CA LYS A 13 7.28 -12.65 -5.29
C LYS A 13 6.03 -13.47 -4.97
N ARG A 14 5.57 -14.28 -5.92
CA ARG A 14 4.38 -15.13 -5.75
C ARG A 14 4.53 -16.06 -4.56
N LYS A 15 5.65 -16.80 -4.48
CA LYS A 15 5.93 -17.71 -3.36
C LYS A 15 6.02 -16.99 -2.02
N PHE A 16 6.67 -15.82 -2.00
CA PHE A 16 6.80 -15.02 -0.78
C PHE A 16 5.44 -14.55 -0.25
N VAL A 17 4.57 -14.03 -1.12
CA VAL A 17 3.22 -13.61 -0.75
C VAL A 17 2.37 -14.81 -0.31
N GLU A 18 2.42 -15.93 -1.03
CA GLU A 18 1.66 -17.15 -0.66
C GLU A 18 2.07 -17.70 0.72
N LEU A 19 3.36 -17.67 1.06
CA LEU A 19 3.85 -18.05 2.39
C LEU A 19 3.30 -17.12 3.47
N LEU A 20 3.29 -15.80 3.23
CA LEU A 20 2.72 -14.83 4.16
C LEU A 20 1.20 -15.00 4.30
N GLN A 21 0.50 -15.35 3.22
CA GLN A 21 -0.95 -15.62 3.23
C GLN A 21 -1.26 -16.85 4.09
N ALA A 22 -0.45 -17.92 3.97
CA ALA A 22 -0.58 -19.09 4.82
C ALA A 22 -0.34 -18.77 6.31
N ILE A 23 0.61 -17.89 6.62
CA ILE A 23 0.84 -17.41 7.99
C ILE A 23 -0.36 -16.58 8.47
N ALA A 24 -0.84 -15.63 7.65
CA ALA A 24 -2.00 -14.78 7.96
C ALA A 24 -3.23 -15.62 8.33
N ALA A 25 -3.55 -16.62 7.51
CA ALA A 25 -4.69 -17.51 7.71
C ALA A 25 -4.52 -18.46 8.91
N SER A 26 -3.31 -18.97 9.16
CA SER A 26 -3.09 -19.95 10.26
C SER A 26 -2.97 -19.28 11.64
N ARG A 27 -2.47 -18.05 11.69
CA ARG A 27 -2.16 -17.31 12.91
C ARG A 27 -3.12 -16.18 13.23
N ASP A 28 -4.15 -15.99 12.40
CA ASP A 28 -5.15 -14.94 12.59
C ASP A 28 -4.53 -13.52 12.60
N VAL A 29 -3.54 -13.28 11.73
CA VAL A 29 -2.79 -12.01 11.67
C VAL A 29 -3.01 -11.27 10.35
N ARG A 30 -3.05 -9.93 10.43
CA ARG A 30 -3.02 -9.04 9.26
C ARG A 30 -1.58 -8.75 8.88
N VAL A 31 -1.20 -9.05 7.63
CA VAL A 31 0.11 -8.70 7.07
C VAL A 31 0.03 -7.34 6.36
N THR A 32 1.03 -6.49 6.57
CA THR A 32 1.20 -5.21 5.86
C THR A 32 2.63 -5.10 5.36
N PHE A 33 2.79 -4.72 4.09
CA PHE A 33 4.09 -4.41 3.51
C PHE A 33 4.38 -2.93 3.67
N VAL A 34 5.59 -2.60 4.12
CA VAL A 34 6.12 -1.23 4.10
C VAL A 34 7.35 -1.25 3.20
N GLY A 35 7.22 -0.67 2.02
CA GLY A 35 8.26 -0.59 1.01
C GLY A 35 8.66 0.85 0.70
N GLY A 36 9.81 1.02 0.04
CA GLY A 36 10.33 2.34 -0.31
C GLY A 36 11.28 2.33 -1.50
N ASP A 37 12.16 3.33 -1.56
CA ASP A 37 13.21 3.50 -2.57
C ASP A 37 12.74 3.83 -4.02
N VAL A 38 11.47 4.24 -4.16
CA VAL A 38 10.88 4.61 -5.46
C VAL A 38 10.55 6.10 -5.59
N HIS A 39 10.95 6.91 -4.60
CA HIS A 39 10.83 8.38 -4.56
C HIS A 39 9.42 8.95 -4.76
N ILE A 40 8.40 8.12 -4.52
CA ILE A 40 6.98 8.43 -4.68
C ILE A 40 6.21 7.93 -3.46
N GLY A 41 5.13 8.61 -3.09
CA GLY A 41 4.19 8.16 -2.07
C GLY A 41 3.02 7.42 -2.70
N GLY A 42 2.55 6.34 -2.09
CA GLY A 42 1.42 5.55 -2.58
C GLY A 42 0.98 4.46 -1.62
N ALA A 43 -0.16 3.85 -1.93
CA ALA A 43 -0.58 2.62 -1.27
C ALA A 43 -1.23 1.67 -2.28
N GLY A 44 -1.19 0.39 -1.96
CA GLY A 44 -1.87 -0.65 -2.69
C GLY A 44 -2.33 -1.75 -1.76
N ARG A 45 -2.85 -2.83 -2.34
CA ARG A 45 -3.29 -4.00 -1.61
C ARG A 45 -3.14 -5.26 -2.43
N LEU A 46 -2.84 -6.36 -1.76
CA LEU A 46 -3.15 -7.71 -2.21
C LEU A 46 -4.47 -8.13 -1.56
N PHE A 47 -5.28 -8.93 -2.23
CA PHE A 47 -6.58 -9.39 -1.71
C PHE A 47 -7.05 -10.64 -2.45
N SER A 48 -7.93 -11.41 -1.81
CA SER A 48 -8.60 -12.53 -2.46
C SER A 48 -9.47 -12.02 -3.62
N THR A 49 -9.27 -12.53 -4.83
CA THR A 49 -9.94 -12.05 -6.06
C THR A 49 -11.47 -11.98 -5.94
N ASN A 50 -12.07 -12.90 -5.17
CA ASN A 50 -13.52 -12.99 -4.97
C ASN A 50 -13.99 -12.50 -3.59
N SER A 51 -13.10 -11.93 -2.76
CA SER A 51 -13.53 -11.44 -1.45
C SER A 51 -14.33 -10.15 -1.56
N THR A 52 -15.44 -10.10 -0.83
CA THR A 52 -16.26 -8.90 -0.65
C THR A 52 -16.05 -8.25 0.72
N ASP A 53 -15.29 -8.88 1.61
CA ASP A 53 -15.06 -8.43 2.98
C ASP A 53 -13.57 -8.44 3.31
N ALA A 54 -12.96 -7.26 3.26
CA ALA A 54 -11.54 -7.07 3.58
C ALA A 54 -11.22 -7.39 5.05
N LEU A 55 -12.17 -7.21 5.98
CA LEU A 55 -11.93 -7.43 7.41
C LEU A 55 -11.74 -8.91 7.73
N ARG A 56 -12.42 -9.79 6.99
CA ARG A 56 -12.36 -11.25 7.14
C ARG A 56 -11.45 -11.96 6.13
N ASP A 57 -10.91 -11.24 5.14
CA ASP A 57 -10.02 -11.82 4.13
C ASP A 57 -8.58 -11.91 4.64
N PRO A 58 -8.02 -13.10 4.93
CA PRO A 58 -6.63 -13.23 5.36
C PRO A 58 -5.62 -12.86 4.26
N TYR A 59 -6.05 -12.80 3.00
CA TYR A 59 -5.18 -12.46 1.86
C TYR A 59 -5.16 -10.95 1.63
N HIS A 60 -6.01 -10.19 2.32
CA HIS A 60 -5.95 -8.74 2.29
C HIS A 60 -4.66 -8.24 2.97
N MET A 61 -3.69 -7.77 2.19
CA MET A 61 -2.43 -7.24 2.68
C MET A 61 -2.23 -5.84 2.15
N THR A 62 -2.26 -4.85 3.04
CA THR A 62 -2.00 -3.46 2.68
C THR A 62 -0.53 -3.30 2.29
N GLN A 63 -0.27 -2.53 1.25
CA GLN A 63 1.06 -2.16 0.80
C GLN A 63 1.22 -0.65 0.95
N ILE A 64 2.18 -0.22 1.77
CA ILE A 64 2.54 1.18 1.94
C ILE A 64 3.82 1.45 1.15
N VAL A 65 3.76 2.41 0.24
CA VAL A 65 4.91 2.85 -0.56
C VAL A 65 5.32 4.22 -0.05
N SER A 66 6.45 4.27 0.66
CA SER A 66 7.01 5.51 1.20
C SER A 66 8.52 5.57 0.96
N SER A 67 9.03 6.71 0.52
CA SER A 67 10.43 6.84 0.12
C SER A 67 11.14 7.95 0.88
N ALA A 68 12.43 7.72 1.19
CA ALA A 68 13.28 8.64 1.92
C ALA A 68 13.35 10.05 1.29
N ILE A 69 13.41 11.06 2.17
CA ILE A 69 13.33 12.50 1.91
C ILE A 69 14.53 13.05 1.09
N VAL A 70 15.58 12.26 0.88
CA VAL A 70 16.84 12.77 0.32
C VAL A 70 16.81 12.98 -1.20
N ASN A 71 16.06 12.16 -1.94
CA ASN A 71 16.05 12.22 -3.41
C ASN A 71 14.86 13.04 -3.94
N GLY A 72 15.09 13.70 -5.09
CA GLY A 72 14.04 14.43 -5.79
C GLY A 72 12.94 13.49 -6.29
N PRO A 73 11.67 13.91 -6.22
CA PRO A 73 10.56 13.08 -6.70
C PRO A 73 10.62 12.89 -8.23
N PRO A 74 10.01 11.82 -8.76
CA PRO A 74 9.98 11.58 -10.20
C PRO A 74 9.17 12.67 -10.94
N PRO A 75 9.47 12.91 -12.23
CA PRO A 75 8.73 13.88 -13.05
C PRO A 75 7.23 13.55 -13.16
N GLY A 76 6.37 14.57 -13.17
CA GLY A 76 4.91 14.37 -13.22
C GLY A 76 4.42 13.57 -14.43
N ALA A 77 5.10 13.66 -15.58
CA ALA A 77 4.78 12.85 -16.76
C ALA A 77 4.93 11.34 -16.51
N VAL A 78 5.96 10.93 -15.76
CA VAL A 78 6.18 9.53 -15.36
C VAL A 78 5.04 9.07 -14.45
N VAL A 79 4.66 9.90 -13.48
CA VAL A 79 3.58 9.61 -12.54
C VAL A 79 2.24 9.47 -13.27
N LYS A 80 1.96 10.33 -14.26
CA LYS A 80 0.77 10.23 -15.10
C LYS A 80 0.75 8.95 -15.93
N ALA A 81 1.91 8.52 -16.44
CA ALA A 81 2.02 7.24 -17.13
C ALA A 81 1.75 6.06 -16.19
N LEU A 82 2.30 6.09 -14.96
CA LEU A 82 2.06 5.07 -13.94
C LEU A 82 0.57 4.94 -13.61
N HIS A 83 -0.13 6.06 -13.41
CA HIS A 83 -1.59 6.05 -13.18
C HIS A 83 -2.35 5.44 -14.35
N LYS A 84 -1.98 5.77 -15.60
CA LYS A 84 -2.63 5.19 -16.79
C LYS A 84 -2.38 3.69 -16.94
N SER A 85 -1.23 3.21 -16.50
CA SER A 85 -0.89 1.78 -16.54
C SER A 85 -1.42 0.99 -15.35
N ALA A 86 -1.83 1.67 -14.28
CA ALA A 86 -2.34 1.03 -13.07
C ALA A 86 -3.65 0.31 -13.38
N LYS A 87 -3.67 -0.97 -13.01
CA LYS A 87 -4.81 -1.88 -13.14
C LYS A 87 -4.72 -2.90 -12.00
N THR A 88 -5.77 -3.68 -11.85
CA THR A 88 -5.71 -4.87 -11.00
C THR A 88 -4.93 -5.97 -11.74
N TYR A 89 -3.92 -6.53 -11.08
CA TYR A 89 -3.08 -7.61 -11.59
C TYR A 89 -3.39 -8.89 -10.82
N ALA A 90 -3.52 -10.02 -11.51
CA ALA A 90 -3.57 -11.32 -10.85
C ALA A 90 -2.15 -11.73 -10.43
N LEU A 91 -1.94 -11.96 -9.12
CA LEU A 91 -0.73 -12.60 -8.62
C LEU A 91 -0.78 -14.12 -8.87
N ASN A 92 -1.95 -14.71 -8.64
CA ASN A 92 -2.31 -16.10 -8.96
C ASN A 92 -3.84 -16.17 -9.16
N ASP A 93 -4.40 -17.37 -9.32
CA ASP A 93 -5.83 -17.58 -9.58
C ASP A 93 -6.75 -17.07 -8.45
N PHE A 94 -6.22 -16.89 -7.24
CA PHE A 94 -6.99 -16.56 -6.04
C PHE A 94 -6.65 -15.19 -5.46
N THR A 95 -5.55 -14.56 -5.88
CA THR A 95 -5.05 -13.31 -5.31
C THR A 95 -4.86 -12.26 -6.39
N SER A 96 -5.46 -11.10 -6.16
CA SER A 96 -5.30 -9.90 -6.97
C SER A 96 -4.50 -8.83 -6.24
N GLU A 97 -3.83 -7.96 -6.99
CA GLU A 97 -3.04 -6.83 -6.52
C GLU A 97 -3.48 -5.56 -7.24
N GLU A 98 -3.65 -4.46 -6.51
CA GLU A 98 -3.95 -3.16 -7.10
C GLU A 98 -3.46 -1.99 -6.25
N MET A 99 -3.40 -0.81 -6.88
CA MET A 99 -3.15 0.46 -6.20
C MET A 99 -4.44 0.99 -5.58
N THR A 100 -4.31 1.74 -4.48
CA THR A 100 -5.44 2.34 -3.76
C THR A 100 -5.40 3.86 -3.88
N GLU A 101 -6.56 4.47 -4.10
CA GLU A 101 -6.70 5.92 -4.10
C GLU A 101 -6.67 6.45 -2.66
N ILE A 102 -5.56 7.07 -2.28
CA ILE A 102 -5.33 7.62 -0.93
C ILE A 102 -5.12 9.14 -0.92
N PHE A 103 -4.87 9.75 -2.08
CA PHE A 103 -4.59 11.18 -2.23
C PHE A 103 -5.79 11.90 -2.87
N ASN A 104 -6.80 12.25 -2.08
CA ASN A 104 -7.93 13.03 -2.61
C ASN A 104 -7.52 14.47 -2.99
N GLN A 105 -6.63 15.06 -2.19
CA GLN A 105 -6.16 16.43 -2.37
C GLN A 105 -4.63 16.50 -2.29
N ASP A 106 -4.02 17.44 -3.02
CA ASP A 106 -2.61 17.77 -2.87
C ASP A 106 -2.34 18.39 -1.49
N VAL A 107 -1.06 18.53 -1.15
CA VAL A 107 -0.59 19.25 0.04
C VAL A 107 -1.09 20.71 0.09
N THR A 108 -1.39 21.29 -1.06
CA THR A 108 -1.94 22.66 -1.21
C THR A 108 -3.45 22.75 -0.95
N GLY A 109 -4.15 21.61 -0.86
CA GLY A 109 -5.61 21.55 -0.70
C GLY A 109 -6.40 21.45 -2.00
N GLU A 110 -5.73 21.54 -3.16
CA GLU A 110 -6.37 21.33 -4.46
C GLU A 110 -6.77 19.87 -4.67
N GLU A 111 -7.92 19.62 -5.29
CA GLU A 111 -8.36 18.28 -5.67
C GLU A 111 -7.43 17.67 -6.74
N LEU A 112 -7.07 16.40 -6.57
CA LEU A 112 -6.22 15.68 -7.51
C LEU A 112 -7.05 14.90 -8.54
N GLU A 113 -6.70 15.05 -9.82
CA GLU A 113 -7.20 14.18 -10.91
C GLU A 113 -6.75 12.73 -10.72
N HIS A 114 -5.55 12.54 -10.17
CA HIS A 114 -4.88 11.25 -10.02
C HIS A 114 -4.56 11.00 -8.54
N LYS A 115 -5.20 9.98 -7.94
CA LYS A 115 -5.30 9.83 -6.49
C LYS A 115 -4.49 8.68 -5.89
N MET A 116 -3.79 7.90 -6.72
CA MET A 116 -3.06 6.69 -6.27
C MET A 116 -1.62 7.00 -5.85
N LEU A 117 -0.96 7.94 -6.53
CA LEU A 117 0.45 8.25 -6.30
C LEU A 117 0.68 9.76 -6.18
N LEU A 118 1.56 10.16 -5.27
CA LEU A 118 1.96 11.57 -5.11
C LEU A 118 3.49 11.69 -5.15
N ASN A 119 3.99 12.41 -6.15
CA ASN A 119 5.42 12.62 -6.40
C ASN A 119 5.97 13.79 -5.58
N ARG A 120 5.97 13.62 -4.26
CA ARG A 120 6.56 14.53 -3.30
C ARG A 120 7.33 13.73 -2.25
N ARG A 121 8.28 14.40 -1.60
CA ARG A 121 9.01 13.82 -0.47
C ARG A 121 8.03 13.44 0.63
N ASN A 122 8.20 12.26 1.18
CA ASN A 122 7.30 11.75 2.20
C ASN A 122 8.03 10.83 3.19
N TRP A 123 7.33 10.45 4.25
CA TRP A 123 7.74 9.38 5.16
C TRP A 123 6.49 8.71 5.73
N CYS A 124 6.63 7.49 6.23
CA CYS A 124 5.54 6.74 6.85
C CYS A 124 5.65 6.81 8.37
N GLU A 125 4.59 7.29 9.01
CA GLU A 125 4.38 7.19 10.44
C GLU A 125 3.47 6.00 10.74
N VAL A 126 3.79 5.18 11.74
CA VAL A 126 2.92 4.09 12.18
C VAL A 126 2.51 4.34 13.61
N ARG A 127 1.21 4.26 13.89
CA ARG A 127 0.65 4.43 15.23
C ARG A 127 -0.26 3.27 15.57
N GLU A 128 -0.11 2.75 16.78
CA GLU A 128 -1.07 1.85 17.38
C GLU A 128 -2.28 2.67 17.83
N LEU A 129 -3.47 2.28 17.36
CA LEU A 129 -4.74 2.80 17.84
C LEU A 129 -5.24 1.92 19.00
N SER A 130 -6.50 2.08 19.41
CA SER A 130 -7.06 1.24 20.48
C SER A 130 -6.99 -0.24 20.11
N GLY A 131 -6.32 -1.05 20.94
CA GLY A 131 -6.19 -2.50 20.73
C GLY A 131 -5.01 -2.84 19.83
N ILE A 132 -5.24 -3.60 18.75
CA ILE A 132 -4.21 -4.05 17.80
C ILE A 132 -4.39 -3.46 16.39
N GLU A 133 -5.18 -2.39 16.27
CA GLU A 133 -5.36 -1.66 15.03
C GLU A 133 -4.18 -0.71 14.79
N LEU A 134 -3.72 -0.63 13.54
CA LEU A 134 -2.59 0.23 13.16
C LEU A 134 -3.05 1.31 12.17
N GLU A 135 -2.71 2.55 12.44
CA GLU A 135 -2.81 3.66 11.49
C GLU A 135 -1.44 3.90 10.85
N PHE A 136 -1.37 3.72 9.54
CA PHE A 136 -0.22 4.12 8.73
C PHE A 136 -0.53 5.50 8.14
N THR A 137 0.30 6.50 8.42
CA THR A 137 0.13 7.84 7.86
C THR A 137 1.30 8.15 6.94
N ILE A 138 1.02 8.34 5.64
CA ILE A 138 1.99 8.93 4.73
C ILE A 138 1.99 10.44 4.97
N ARG A 139 3.14 10.95 5.42
CA ARG A 139 3.41 12.35 5.73
C ARG A 139 4.11 12.97 4.54
N VAL A 140 3.43 13.83 3.80
CA VAL A 140 3.96 14.41 2.55
C VAL A 140 4.39 15.85 2.79
N GLU A 141 5.62 16.18 2.39
CA GLU A 141 6.23 17.49 2.56
C GLU A 141 5.46 18.60 1.84
N ASN A 142 5.27 19.73 2.53
CA ASN A 142 4.67 20.93 1.95
C ASN A 142 5.64 21.63 0.96
N PRO A 143 5.14 22.45 0.02
CA PRO A 143 5.98 23.09 -1.00
C PRO A 143 7.02 24.06 -0.44
N ASP A 144 6.76 24.65 0.73
CA ASP A 144 7.65 25.55 1.46
C ASP A 144 8.67 24.80 2.35
N HIS A 145 8.62 23.46 2.35
CA HIS A 145 9.40 22.58 3.23
C HIS A 145 9.12 22.77 4.73
N VAL A 146 7.98 23.38 5.08
CA VAL A 146 7.56 23.58 6.47
C VAL A 146 6.37 22.67 6.77
N GLY A 147 6.66 21.58 7.49
CA GLY A 147 5.64 20.62 7.91
C GLY A 147 5.18 19.69 6.78
N THR A 148 4.08 18.99 7.04
CA THR A 148 3.57 17.92 6.17
C THR A 148 2.05 17.86 6.17
N LYS A 149 1.43 17.52 5.04
CA LYS A 149 0.04 17.02 5.01
C LYS A 149 0.01 15.52 5.33
N LYS A 150 -1.05 15.08 6.01
CA LYS A 150 -1.25 13.69 6.42
C LYS A 150 -2.20 12.97 5.48
N TYR A 151 -1.87 11.73 5.14
CA TYR A 151 -2.73 10.81 4.41
C TYR A 151 -2.80 9.50 5.21
N PRO A 152 -3.78 9.37 6.13
CA PRO A 152 -3.92 8.21 6.99
C PRO A 152 -4.54 7.03 6.24
N ILE A 153 -4.06 5.84 6.56
CA ILE A 153 -4.49 4.55 6.02
C ILE A 153 -4.68 3.64 7.23
N LEU A 154 -5.95 3.36 7.53
CA LEU A 154 -6.31 2.49 8.63
C LEU A 154 -6.19 1.04 8.20
N VAL A 155 -5.37 0.27 8.92
CA VAL A 155 -5.23 -1.17 8.74
C VAL A 155 -5.92 -1.88 9.89
N HIS A 156 -7.09 -2.44 9.61
CA HIS A 156 -7.84 -3.22 10.57
C HIS A 156 -7.17 -4.56 10.83
N ARG A 157 -7.32 -5.03 12.07
CA ARG A 157 -7.03 -6.41 12.43
C ARG A 157 -7.85 -7.37 11.55
N LEU A 158 -7.34 -8.59 11.38
CA LEU A 158 -8.13 -9.66 10.78
C LEU A 158 -9.26 -10.05 11.76
N GLU A 159 -10.49 -10.02 11.28
CA GLU A 159 -11.66 -10.56 11.98
C GLU A 159 -11.72 -12.06 11.73
N VAL A 160 -11.69 -12.84 12.80
CA VAL A 160 -11.75 -14.30 12.73
C VAL A 160 -13.06 -14.73 13.36
N SER A 161 -13.83 -15.55 12.66
CA SER A 161 -14.98 -16.24 13.24
C SER A 161 -14.52 -17.10 14.41
N GLU A 162 -15.32 -17.17 15.48
CA GLU A 162 -15.02 -18.05 16.60
C GLU A 162 -14.74 -19.46 16.07
N ARG A 163 -13.53 -19.98 16.35
CA ARG A 163 -13.22 -21.38 16.04
C ARG A 163 -14.11 -22.22 16.94
N GLU A 164 -14.93 -23.10 16.37
CA GLU A 164 -15.63 -24.11 17.20
C GLU A 164 -14.57 -24.87 18.02
N PRO A 165 -14.85 -25.10 19.32
CA PRO A 165 -13.86 -25.62 20.28
C PRO A 165 -13.34 -27.02 19.93
#